data_AF-A0A7Y5FZI5-F1
#
_entry.id   AF-A0A7Y5FZI5-F1
#
_cell.length_a   1.000
_cell.length_b   1.000
_cell.length_c   1.000
_cell.angle_alpha   90.00
_cell.angle_beta   90.00
_cell.angle_gamma   90.00
#
_symmetry.space_group_name_H-M   'P 1'
#
loop_
_entity.id
_entity.type
_entity.pdbx_description
1 polymer ?
#
loop_
_entity_poly.entity_id
_entity_poly.type
_entity_poly.pdbx_seq_one_letter_code
_entity_poly.pdbx_strand_id
1 'polypeptide(L)'
;GRTGWRVSRLGFGCYRVDAVTPAHAEALAFALRNGINLIDTSTNYGEGESESLVGQVLQELITSGEIRRAEIVIVSKAGYVQGKNLALAQQREREGRPFPEMVKYMENCWHCLHPDFLGDQLDRSLARLQLDRLDVLLLHNPEYFLAHAVKRQADLNAATEEYYRRLAVALAFLEKQVEIGKISWYGISSNTFPYAATDPEFTSLERVWNIAAALTSQPHFGVIQFPFNLFETGAAGERNQSAGAQTVLDFAREKNLVTLANRPLNAMRSGSMTRLASFDAISSQQAEESFPQQIAALAAIERDFVARICPKLDFTNRLQNHDRIFDYAGQLAGGLHAFRDWAHWDYVRQYLIESQSERALFHLRHLSNNTTLWQTWEAQFRPALHAVLTALTQRHSTSVAGDSRKIAAQLDRFAPELATTPALSQKALRVLLQTEGLHAVLLGMRRRAYVEDGLQGLCAEPIPNFYFDATLWND
;
A
#
# COMPACT_ATOMS: atom_id res chain seq x y z
N GLY A 1 3.63 0.43 22.68
CA GLY A 1 2.90 -0.84 22.65
C GLY A 1 3.70 -1.97 23.27
N ARG A 2 3.11 -3.19 23.31
CA ARG A 2 3.63 -4.42 23.94
C ARG A 2 4.97 -4.91 23.39
N THR A 3 5.32 -4.54 22.15
CA THR A 3 6.56 -4.99 21.51
C THR A 3 7.83 -4.42 22.15
N GLY A 4 7.73 -3.29 22.87
CA GLY A 4 8.87 -2.60 23.46
C GLY A 4 9.80 -1.93 22.43
N TRP A 5 9.45 -1.96 21.13
CA TRP A 5 10.28 -1.40 20.07
C TRP A 5 10.06 0.09 19.88
N ARG A 6 11.13 0.79 19.52
CA ARG A 6 11.09 2.21 19.13
C ARG A 6 11.08 2.32 17.62
N VAL A 7 9.96 2.79 17.07
CA VAL A 7 9.78 3.01 15.64
C VAL A 7 9.52 4.47 15.31
N SER A 8 9.86 4.87 14.09
CA SER A 8 9.42 6.13 13.50
C SER A 8 7.90 6.18 13.42
N ARG A 9 7.31 7.34 13.72
CA ARG A 9 5.84 7.50 13.66
C ARG A 9 5.29 7.51 12.24
N LEU A 10 6.17 7.70 11.26
CA LEU A 10 5.90 7.44 9.85
C LEU A 10 6.60 6.14 9.46
N GLY A 11 5.87 5.21 8.83
CA GLY A 11 6.41 3.99 8.25
C GLY A 11 6.30 3.99 6.73
N PHE A 12 7.21 3.26 6.08
CA PHE A 12 7.22 3.08 4.63
C PHE A 12 6.25 1.97 4.22
N GLY A 13 5.12 2.36 3.62
CA GLY A 13 4.15 1.44 3.05
C GLY A 13 4.56 1.00 1.64
N CYS A 14 4.69 -0.30 1.44
CA CYS A 14 5.15 -0.89 0.18
C CYS A 14 3.99 -1.23 -0.80
N TYR A 15 2.79 -0.69 -0.60
CA TYR A 15 1.71 -0.94 -1.56
C TYR A 15 1.99 -0.24 -2.90
N ARG A 16 2.07 -1.05 -3.96
CA ARG A 16 2.47 -0.68 -5.34
C ARG A 16 3.93 -0.22 -5.47
N VAL A 17 4.84 -0.77 -4.67
CA VAL A 17 6.27 -0.76 -5.00
C VAL A 17 6.69 -2.15 -5.48
N ASP A 18 7.80 -2.21 -6.21
CA ASP A 18 8.34 -3.43 -6.82
C ASP A 18 9.88 -3.32 -6.92
N ALA A 19 10.53 -4.47 -7.09
CA ALA A 19 11.98 -4.58 -7.15
C ALA A 19 12.59 -4.13 -8.50
N VAL A 20 11.76 -3.94 -9.53
CA VAL A 20 12.23 -3.66 -10.89
C VAL A 20 12.32 -2.18 -11.21
N THR A 21 11.57 -1.34 -10.48
CA THR A 21 11.53 0.10 -10.69
C THR A 21 12.59 0.80 -9.83
N PRO A 22 13.63 1.42 -10.42
CA PRO A 22 14.73 2.02 -9.64
C PRO A 22 14.29 3.10 -8.65
N ALA A 23 13.28 3.89 -9.02
CA ALA A 23 12.75 4.95 -8.14
C ALA A 23 12.13 4.40 -6.84
N HIS A 24 11.64 3.16 -6.84
CA HIS A 24 11.12 2.50 -5.63
C HIS A 24 12.27 2.16 -4.66
N ALA A 25 13.38 1.63 -5.18
CA ALA A 25 14.58 1.34 -4.40
C ALA A 25 15.20 2.62 -3.82
N GLU A 26 15.33 3.67 -4.65
CA GLU A 26 15.81 4.97 -4.21
C GLU A 26 14.94 5.54 -3.08
N ALA A 27 13.61 5.48 -3.22
CA ALA A 27 12.69 5.99 -2.21
C ALA A 27 12.84 5.24 -0.87
N LEU A 28 12.89 3.90 -0.89
CA LEU A 28 13.06 3.09 0.32
C LEU A 28 14.42 3.35 0.97
N ALA A 29 15.50 3.37 0.19
CA ALA A 29 16.84 3.63 0.70
C ALA A 29 16.94 5.03 1.31
N PHE A 30 16.36 6.04 0.64
CA PHE A 30 16.31 7.41 1.16
C PHE A 30 15.51 7.49 2.46
N ALA A 31 14.37 6.80 2.57
CA ALA A 31 13.59 6.76 3.81
C ALA A 31 14.40 6.19 4.98
N LEU A 32 15.07 5.06 4.77
CA LEU A 32 15.89 4.39 5.79
C LEU A 32 17.06 5.27 6.26
N ARG A 33 17.78 5.89 5.31
CA ARG A 33 18.88 6.83 5.60
C ARG A 33 18.43 8.06 6.38
N ASN A 34 17.16 8.42 6.30
CA ASN A 34 16.57 9.57 7.00
C ASN A 34 15.75 9.16 8.24
N GLY A 35 16.02 7.99 8.81
CA GLY A 35 15.51 7.60 10.12
C GLY A 35 14.12 6.97 10.15
N ILE A 36 13.50 6.73 8.99
CA ILE A 36 12.31 5.87 8.93
C ILE A 36 12.77 4.43 9.11
N ASN A 37 12.28 3.76 10.15
CA ASN A 37 12.71 2.40 10.49
C ASN A 37 11.56 1.38 10.57
N LEU A 38 10.35 1.78 10.21
CA LEU A 38 9.20 0.90 10.07
C LEU A 38 8.88 0.68 8.60
N ILE A 39 8.86 -0.58 8.16
CA ILE A 39 8.51 -0.97 6.79
C ILE A 39 7.27 -1.86 6.84
N ASP A 40 6.27 -1.57 6.02
CA ASP A 40 5.04 -2.34 5.90
C ASP A 40 4.86 -2.88 4.47
N THR A 41 4.87 -4.20 4.33
CA THR A 41 4.76 -4.91 3.05
C THR A 41 3.74 -6.05 3.13
N SER A 42 3.57 -6.87 2.08
CA SER A 42 2.68 -8.03 2.09
C SER A 42 2.98 -8.98 0.92
N THR A 43 2.64 -10.26 1.10
CA THR A 43 2.86 -11.29 0.06
C THR A 43 2.14 -11.02 -1.26
N ASN A 44 1.01 -10.30 -1.26
CA ASN A 44 0.25 -10.01 -2.48
C ASN A 44 0.64 -8.69 -3.17
N TYR A 45 1.45 -7.85 -2.53
CA TYR A 45 1.84 -6.56 -3.10
C TYR A 45 2.82 -6.78 -4.25
N GLY A 46 2.34 -6.50 -5.46
CA GLY A 46 3.11 -6.76 -6.69
C GLY A 46 3.46 -8.23 -6.86
N GLU A 47 2.63 -9.17 -6.39
CA GLU A 47 2.95 -10.61 -6.41
C GLU A 47 4.23 -10.99 -5.63
N GLY A 48 4.53 -10.22 -4.57
CA GLY A 48 5.71 -10.40 -3.72
C GLY A 48 6.90 -9.52 -4.11
N GLU A 49 6.85 -8.79 -5.23
CA GLU A 49 7.96 -7.93 -5.67
C GLU A 49 8.28 -6.82 -4.66
N SER A 50 7.29 -6.37 -3.88
CA SER A 50 7.52 -5.42 -2.79
C SER A 50 8.37 -5.99 -1.65
N GLU A 51 8.22 -7.26 -1.30
CA GLU A 51 9.08 -7.95 -0.32
C GLU A 51 10.49 -8.16 -0.89
N SER A 52 10.59 -8.52 -2.16
CA SER A 52 11.87 -8.64 -2.86
C SER A 52 12.63 -7.30 -2.89
N LEU A 53 11.94 -6.20 -3.15
CA LEU A 53 12.52 -4.86 -3.07
C LEU A 53 13.09 -4.57 -1.68
N VAL A 54 12.28 -4.82 -0.64
CA VAL A 54 12.69 -4.58 0.75
C VAL A 54 13.91 -5.41 1.10
N GLY A 55 13.93 -6.71 0.75
CA GLY A 55 15.08 -7.57 1.00
C GLY A 55 16.35 -7.10 0.30
N GLN A 56 16.25 -6.70 -0.97
CA GLN A 56 17.38 -6.18 -1.75
C GLN A 56 17.97 -4.90 -1.14
N VAL A 57 17.12 -3.90 -0.87
CA VAL A 57 17.57 -2.61 -0.31
C VAL A 57 18.15 -2.78 1.09
N LEU A 58 17.53 -3.61 1.94
CA LEU A 58 18.07 -3.87 3.27
C LEU A 58 19.42 -4.57 3.21
N GLN A 59 19.56 -5.58 2.36
CA GLN A 59 20.84 -6.29 2.21
C GLN A 59 21.95 -5.33 1.74
N GLU A 60 21.65 -4.44 0.79
CA GLU A 60 22.59 -3.43 0.30
C GLU A 60 23.03 -2.48 1.42
N LEU A 61 22.07 -1.90 2.16
CA LEU A 61 22.36 -0.92 3.22
C LEU A 61 23.02 -1.54 4.45
N ILE A 62 22.71 -2.80 4.77
CA ILE A 62 23.37 -3.54 5.85
C ILE A 62 24.81 -3.90 5.44
N THR A 63 25.01 -4.36 4.21
CA THR A 63 26.34 -4.76 3.70
C THR A 63 27.29 -3.56 3.63
N SER A 64 26.78 -2.40 3.24
CA SER A 64 27.54 -1.14 3.21
C SER A 64 27.76 -0.53 4.61
N GLY A 65 27.10 -1.05 5.64
CA GLY A 65 27.20 -0.57 7.02
C GLY A 65 26.43 0.71 7.30
N GLU A 66 25.54 1.14 6.40
CA GLU A 66 24.71 2.34 6.58
C GLU A 66 23.62 2.15 7.64
N ILE A 67 23.11 0.93 7.81
CA ILE A 67 22.11 0.56 8.82
C ILE A 67 22.42 -0.80 9.44
N ARG A 68 21.85 -1.08 10.62
CA ARG A 68 21.83 -2.44 11.21
C ARG A 68 20.44 -3.04 11.12
N ARG A 69 20.33 -4.35 10.83
CA ARG A 69 19.05 -5.07 10.79
C ARG A 69 18.21 -4.87 12.06
N ALA A 70 18.85 -4.84 13.23
CA ALA A 70 18.20 -4.68 14.53
C ALA A 70 17.54 -3.30 14.74
N GLU A 71 17.83 -2.32 13.88
CA GLU A 71 17.23 -0.98 13.95
C GLU A 71 15.93 -0.88 13.17
N ILE A 72 15.65 -1.86 12.29
CA ILE A 72 14.53 -1.85 11.36
C ILE A 72 13.46 -2.83 11.84
N VAL A 73 12.20 -2.42 11.76
CA VAL A 73 11.02 -3.24 12.01
C VAL A 73 10.28 -3.47 10.70
N ILE A 74 10.07 -4.74 10.37
CA ILE A 74 9.42 -5.17 9.13
C ILE A 74 8.11 -5.87 9.46
N VAL A 75 7.02 -5.31 8.94
CA VAL A 75 5.68 -5.87 9.00
C VAL A 75 5.35 -6.46 7.64
N SER A 76 5.13 -7.78 7.56
CA SER A 76 4.52 -8.39 6.37
C SER A 76 3.15 -8.97 6.73
N LYS A 77 2.40 -9.40 5.71
CA LYS A 77 1.03 -9.90 5.87
C LYS A 77 0.74 -11.02 4.90
N ALA A 78 -0.03 -12.00 5.36
CA ALA A 78 -0.48 -13.15 4.61
C ALA A 78 -2.00 -13.32 4.67
N GLY A 79 -2.59 -13.94 3.65
CA GLY A 79 -4.03 -14.25 3.59
C GLY A 79 -4.62 -14.16 2.19
N TYR A 80 -4.13 -13.22 1.38
CA TYR A 80 -4.55 -13.07 -0.01
C TYR A 80 -4.00 -14.18 -0.92
N VAL A 81 -4.87 -14.71 -1.76
CA VAL A 81 -4.55 -15.69 -2.79
C VAL A 81 -4.84 -15.05 -4.16
N GLN A 82 -3.83 -14.38 -4.70
CA GLN A 82 -3.86 -13.59 -5.94
C GLN A 82 -2.57 -13.85 -6.75
N GLY A 83 -2.57 -13.52 -8.05
CA GLY A 83 -1.38 -13.64 -8.91
C GLY A 83 -0.73 -15.03 -8.82
N LYS A 84 0.59 -15.08 -8.57
CA LYS A 84 1.35 -16.33 -8.39
C LYS A 84 0.76 -17.27 -7.32
N ASN A 85 0.19 -16.74 -6.23
CA ASN A 85 -0.44 -17.56 -5.19
C ASN A 85 -1.74 -18.20 -5.67
N LEU A 86 -2.52 -17.50 -6.50
CA LEU A 86 -3.73 -18.05 -7.10
C LEU A 86 -3.39 -19.17 -8.09
N ALA A 87 -2.38 -18.97 -8.92
CA ALA A 87 -1.89 -19.99 -9.85
C ALA A 87 -1.46 -21.27 -9.10
N LEU A 88 -0.72 -21.11 -7.99
CA LEU A 88 -0.33 -22.22 -7.11
C LEU A 88 -1.55 -22.92 -6.49
N ALA A 89 -2.51 -22.18 -5.94
CA ALA A 89 -3.71 -22.75 -5.33
C ALA A 89 -4.54 -23.55 -6.33
N GLN A 90 -4.73 -23.01 -7.54
CA GLN A 90 -5.43 -23.70 -8.63
C GLN A 90 -4.68 -24.94 -9.11
N GLN A 91 -3.34 -24.88 -9.19
CA GLN A 91 -2.53 -26.05 -9.50
C GLN A 91 -2.73 -27.16 -8.45
N ARG A 92 -2.65 -26.82 -7.17
CA ARG A 92 -2.86 -27.77 -6.07
C ARG A 92 -4.26 -28.38 -6.06
N GLU A 93 -5.29 -27.61 -6.41
CA GLU A 93 -6.65 -28.12 -6.61
C GLU A 93 -6.70 -29.17 -7.74
N ARG A 94 -6.09 -28.89 -8.90
CA ARG A 94 -6.02 -29.84 -10.02
C ARG A 94 -5.28 -31.12 -9.67
N GLU A 95 -4.28 -31.02 -8.79
CA GLU A 95 -3.49 -32.15 -8.31
C GLU A 95 -4.16 -32.91 -7.13
N GLY A 96 -5.39 -32.54 -6.74
CA GLY A 96 -6.13 -33.21 -5.66
C GLY A 96 -5.61 -32.92 -4.26
N ARG A 97 -4.79 -31.87 -4.08
CA ARG A 97 -4.18 -31.47 -2.80
C ARG A 97 -4.44 -30.00 -2.44
N PRO A 98 -5.70 -29.52 -2.47
CA PRO A 98 -6.02 -28.12 -2.21
C PRO A 98 -5.53 -27.66 -0.83
N PHE A 99 -5.26 -26.36 -0.69
CA PHE A 99 -5.17 -25.78 0.65
C PHE A 99 -6.56 -25.85 1.31
N PRO A 100 -6.68 -26.32 2.56
CA PRO A 100 -7.97 -26.37 3.23
C PRO A 100 -8.57 -24.98 3.42
N GLU A 101 -9.90 -24.94 3.59
CA GLU A 101 -10.65 -23.73 3.97
C GLU A 101 -10.53 -22.51 3.04
N MET A 102 -10.12 -22.73 1.79
CA MET A 102 -10.00 -21.68 0.76
C MET A 102 -11.33 -20.94 0.52
N VAL A 103 -11.29 -19.61 0.56
CA VAL A 103 -12.43 -18.71 0.31
C VAL A 103 -12.31 -18.11 -1.09
N LYS A 104 -13.16 -18.55 -2.03
CA LYS A 104 -13.16 -18.07 -3.42
C LYS A 104 -14.01 -16.82 -3.59
N TYR A 105 -13.56 -15.71 -3.00
CA TYR A 105 -14.34 -14.46 -2.90
C TYR A 105 -14.71 -13.84 -4.26
N MET A 106 -13.79 -13.83 -5.23
CA MET A 106 -14.04 -13.45 -6.63
C MET A 106 -12.99 -14.07 -7.56
N GLU A 107 -13.21 -14.00 -8.88
CA GLU A 107 -12.43 -14.70 -9.92
C GLU A 107 -10.90 -14.61 -9.73
N ASN A 108 -10.38 -13.40 -9.47
CA ASN A 108 -8.94 -13.13 -9.30
C ASN A 108 -8.53 -12.79 -7.87
N CYS A 109 -9.38 -13.07 -6.89
CA CYS A 109 -9.07 -12.81 -5.48
C CYS A 109 -9.73 -13.86 -4.60
N TRP A 110 -8.92 -14.82 -4.16
CA TRP A 110 -9.28 -15.78 -3.11
C TRP A 110 -8.61 -15.37 -1.79
N HIS A 111 -8.98 -16.03 -0.71
CA HIS A 111 -8.45 -15.78 0.63
C HIS A 111 -8.32 -17.07 1.42
N CYS A 112 -7.28 -17.19 2.25
CA CYS A 112 -7.08 -18.37 3.09
C CYS A 112 -6.29 -18.03 4.36
N LEU A 113 -6.77 -18.52 5.51
CA LEU A 113 -6.12 -18.40 6.82
C LEU A 113 -5.66 -19.75 7.37
N HIS A 114 -5.82 -20.83 6.60
CA HIS A 114 -5.45 -22.15 7.08
C HIS A 114 -3.93 -22.23 7.31
N PRO A 115 -3.46 -22.87 8.41
CA PRO A 115 -2.04 -22.99 8.74
C PRO A 115 -1.14 -23.46 7.59
N ASP A 116 -1.59 -24.43 6.78
CA ASP A 116 -0.84 -24.92 5.62
C ASP A 116 -0.52 -23.82 4.60
N PHE A 117 -1.47 -22.93 4.35
CA PHE A 117 -1.27 -21.80 3.45
C PHE A 117 -0.42 -20.72 4.11
N LEU A 118 -0.71 -20.38 5.36
CA LEU A 118 0.04 -19.35 6.10
C LEU A 118 1.54 -19.74 6.26
N GLY A 119 1.83 -21.02 6.48
CA GLY A 119 3.20 -21.55 6.54
C GLY A 119 3.93 -21.43 5.21
N ASP A 120 3.31 -21.85 4.10
CA ASP A 120 3.87 -21.66 2.75
C ASP A 120 4.15 -20.18 2.46
N GLN A 121 3.23 -19.29 2.83
CA GLN A 121 3.40 -17.86 2.61
C GLN A 121 4.51 -17.26 3.47
N LEU A 122 4.61 -17.64 4.75
CA LEU A 122 5.67 -17.18 5.64
C LEU A 122 7.05 -17.58 5.10
N ASP A 123 7.24 -18.83 4.69
CA ASP A 123 8.52 -19.31 4.17
C ASP A 123 8.95 -18.57 2.90
N ARG A 124 8.00 -18.33 1.98
CA ARG A 124 8.28 -17.55 0.76
C ARG A 124 8.53 -16.07 1.05
N SER A 125 7.88 -15.51 2.08
CA SER A 125 8.09 -14.11 2.49
C SER A 125 9.49 -13.92 3.05
N LEU A 126 9.91 -14.81 3.96
CA LEU A 126 11.27 -14.84 4.52
C LEU A 126 12.32 -14.94 3.41
N ALA A 127 12.09 -15.80 2.41
CA ALA A 127 12.99 -15.93 1.25
C ALA A 127 13.07 -14.65 0.42
N ARG A 128 11.93 -14.00 0.11
CA ARG A 128 11.92 -12.73 -0.66
C ARG A 128 12.57 -11.58 0.11
N LEU A 129 12.30 -11.50 1.41
CA LEU A 129 12.88 -10.50 2.32
C LEU A 129 14.34 -10.79 2.66
N GLN A 130 14.84 -11.99 2.38
CA GLN A 130 16.17 -12.46 2.76
C GLN A 130 16.39 -12.40 4.28
N LEU A 131 15.43 -12.93 5.04
CA LEU A 131 15.44 -12.92 6.50
C LEU A 131 15.22 -14.33 7.06
N ASP A 132 15.85 -14.63 8.18
CA ASP A 132 15.56 -15.85 8.96
C ASP A 132 14.35 -15.67 9.88
N ARG A 133 14.08 -14.42 10.28
CA ARG A 133 12.97 -14.04 11.15
C ARG A 133 12.31 -12.75 10.70
N LEU A 134 10.98 -12.77 10.64
CA LEU A 134 10.15 -11.59 10.39
C LEU A 134 9.77 -10.92 11.72
N ASP A 135 9.79 -9.60 11.78
CA ASP A 135 9.47 -8.90 13.04
C ASP A 135 7.98 -9.02 13.36
N VAL A 136 7.11 -8.78 12.37
CA VAL A 136 5.65 -8.90 12.54
C VAL A 136 5.01 -9.56 11.33
N LEU A 137 4.18 -10.59 11.56
CA LEU A 137 3.27 -11.12 10.54
C LEU A 137 1.82 -10.78 10.89
N LEU A 138 1.11 -10.11 9.96
CA LEU A 138 -0.32 -9.84 10.12
C LEU A 138 -1.17 -10.80 9.25
N LEU A 139 -2.31 -11.25 9.77
CA LEU A 139 -3.37 -11.80 8.93
C LEU A 139 -4.01 -10.64 8.15
N HIS A 140 -4.07 -10.76 6.83
CA HIS A 140 -4.47 -9.67 5.95
C HIS A 140 -5.95 -9.79 5.57
N ASN A 141 -6.76 -8.82 6.02
CA ASN A 141 -8.19 -8.68 5.80
C ASN A 141 -8.98 -9.99 6.00
N PRO A 142 -8.91 -10.61 7.18
CA PRO A 142 -9.64 -11.85 7.47
C PRO A 142 -11.15 -11.72 7.24
N GLU A 143 -11.71 -10.50 7.33
CA GLU A 143 -13.12 -10.20 7.05
C GLU A 143 -13.61 -10.62 5.65
N TYR A 144 -12.73 -10.93 4.70
CA TYR A 144 -13.13 -11.46 3.38
C TYR A 144 -13.98 -12.73 3.48
N PHE A 145 -13.83 -13.50 4.55
CA PHE A 145 -14.74 -14.63 4.84
C PHE A 145 -16.17 -14.15 5.11
N LEU A 146 -16.34 -13.13 5.96
CA LEU A 146 -17.65 -12.55 6.26
C LEU A 146 -18.24 -11.86 5.03
N ALA A 147 -17.45 -11.08 4.30
CA ALA A 147 -17.87 -10.46 3.05
C ALA A 147 -18.33 -11.51 2.01
N HIS A 148 -17.64 -12.66 1.94
CA HIS A 148 -18.09 -13.79 1.12
C HIS A 148 -19.43 -14.34 1.61
N ALA A 149 -19.60 -14.53 2.92
CA ALA A 149 -20.86 -15.04 3.50
C ALA A 149 -22.04 -14.10 3.18
N VAL A 150 -21.86 -12.79 3.34
CA VAL A 150 -22.82 -11.76 2.95
C VAL A 150 -23.19 -11.86 1.47
N LYS A 151 -22.19 -11.91 0.57
CA LYS A 151 -22.42 -12.06 -0.88
C LYS A 151 -23.21 -13.31 -1.26
N ARG A 152 -23.06 -14.40 -0.49
CA ARG A 152 -23.78 -15.66 -0.70
C ARG A 152 -25.11 -15.72 0.04
N GLN A 153 -25.48 -14.69 0.79
CA GLN A 153 -26.69 -14.66 1.63
C GLN A 153 -26.73 -15.86 2.60
N ALA A 154 -25.57 -16.20 3.16
CA ALA A 154 -25.45 -17.27 4.16
C ALA A 154 -26.02 -16.83 5.52
N ASP A 155 -26.22 -17.78 6.42
CA ASP A 155 -26.54 -17.48 7.83
C ASP A 155 -25.36 -16.74 8.48
N LEU A 156 -25.59 -15.46 8.81
CA LEU A 156 -24.56 -14.57 9.34
C LEU A 156 -24.08 -15.00 10.73
N ASN A 157 -24.95 -15.55 11.58
CA ASN A 157 -24.55 -15.98 12.92
C ASN A 157 -23.60 -17.18 12.82
N ALA A 158 -23.96 -18.18 12.02
CA ALA A 158 -23.10 -19.33 11.77
C ALA A 158 -21.78 -18.93 11.10
N ALA A 159 -21.82 -17.96 10.17
CA ALA A 159 -20.63 -17.43 9.53
C ALA A 159 -19.72 -16.70 10.53
N THR A 160 -20.26 -15.90 11.45
CA THR A 160 -19.47 -15.23 12.49
C THR A 160 -18.78 -16.23 13.41
N GLU A 161 -19.46 -17.30 13.84
CA GLU A 161 -18.84 -18.32 14.70
C GLU A 161 -17.73 -19.08 13.95
N GLU A 162 -17.97 -19.45 12.69
CA GLU A 162 -16.95 -20.09 11.86
C GLU A 162 -15.76 -19.16 11.58
N TYR A 163 -16.00 -17.87 11.39
CA TYR A 163 -14.96 -16.86 11.21
C TYR A 163 -14.01 -16.81 12.40
N TYR A 164 -14.56 -16.74 13.62
CA TYR A 164 -13.74 -16.71 14.84
C TYR A 164 -13.07 -18.04 15.14
N ARG A 165 -13.68 -19.18 14.77
CA ARG A 165 -13.02 -20.49 14.83
C ARG A 165 -11.79 -20.54 13.92
N ARG A 166 -11.91 -20.05 12.67
CA ARG A 166 -10.77 -19.96 11.72
C ARG A 166 -9.66 -19.06 12.23
N LEU A 167 -10.02 -17.91 12.80
CA LEU A 167 -9.06 -17.03 13.45
C LEU A 167 -8.34 -17.72 14.60
N ALA A 168 -9.05 -18.44 15.48
CA ALA A 168 -8.41 -19.18 16.57
C ALA A 168 -7.35 -20.16 16.09
N VAL A 169 -7.65 -20.92 15.02
CA VAL A 169 -6.67 -21.84 14.40
C VAL A 169 -5.47 -21.08 13.83
N ALA A 170 -5.71 -19.97 13.13
CA ALA A 170 -4.64 -19.15 12.56
C ALA A 170 -3.75 -18.52 13.63
N LEU A 171 -4.34 -17.97 14.71
CA LEU A 171 -3.58 -17.36 15.81
C LEU A 171 -2.77 -18.41 16.57
N ALA A 172 -3.31 -19.61 16.80
CA ALA A 172 -2.54 -20.72 17.40
C ALA A 172 -1.34 -21.13 16.54
N PHE A 173 -1.51 -21.16 15.21
CA PHE A 173 -0.39 -21.38 14.30
C PHE A 173 0.67 -20.28 14.39
N LEU A 174 0.25 -19.00 14.43
CA LEU A 174 1.17 -17.87 14.53
C LEU A 174 1.92 -17.84 15.86
N GLU A 175 1.26 -18.15 16.97
CA GLU A 175 1.90 -18.30 18.29
C GLU A 175 3.01 -19.37 18.21
N LYS A 176 2.74 -20.52 17.60
CA LYS A 176 3.78 -21.54 17.35
C LYS A 176 4.91 -21.03 16.46
N GLN A 177 4.64 -20.18 15.46
CA GLN A 177 5.69 -19.58 14.63
C GLN A 177 6.59 -18.62 15.44
N VAL A 178 6.05 -17.99 16.49
CA VAL A 178 6.85 -17.21 17.45
C VAL A 178 7.72 -18.13 18.30
N GLU A 179 7.16 -19.21 18.85
CA GLU A 179 7.90 -20.18 19.68
C GLU A 179 9.12 -20.77 18.94
N ILE A 180 8.98 -21.07 17.64
CA ILE A 180 10.10 -21.58 16.83
C ILE A 180 11.01 -20.46 16.27
N GLY A 181 10.70 -19.19 16.54
CA GLY A 181 11.53 -18.04 16.19
C GLY A 181 11.45 -17.57 14.74
N LYS A 182 10.46 -18.01 13.94
CA LYS A 182 10.28 -17.53 12.55
C LYS A 182 9.65 -16.14 12.48
N ILE A 183 8.83 -15.78 13.47
CA ILE A 183 8.28 -14.43 13.63
C ILE A 183 8.50 -13.95 15.06
N SER A 184 8.56 -12.64 15.31
CA SER A 184 8.68 -12.10 16.68
C SER A 184 7.33 -11.71 17.29
N TRP A 185 6.44 -11.12 16.50
CA TRP A 185 5.08 -10.76 16.90
C TRP A 185 4.10 -11.05 15.77
N TYR A 186 2.81 -11.09 16.10
CA TYR A 186 1.77 -11.18 15.09
C TYR A 186 0.57 -10.30 15.40
N GLY A 187 -0.33 -10.24 14.42
CA GLY A 187 -1.67 -9.70 14.63
C GLY A 187 -2.48 -9.65 13.35
N ILE A 188 -3.29 -8.60 13.18
CA ILE A 188 -4.27 -8.52 12.07
C ILE A 188 -4.24 -7.13 11.44
N SER A 189 -4.27 -7.11 10.11
CA SER A 189 -4.66 -5.94 9.33
C SER A 189 -6.10 -6.14 8.89
N SER A 190 -7.03 -5.32 9.38
CA SER A 190 -8.45 -5.42 9.06
C SER A 190 -9.02 -4.04 8.74
N ASN A 191 -9.77 -3.96 7.64
CA ASN A 191 -10.49 -2.73 7.29
C ASN A 191 -11.72 -2.51 8.16
N THR A 192 -12.21 -3.56 8.83
CA THR A 192 -13.49 -3.54 9.52
C THR A 192 -13.35 -3.48 11.03
N PHE A 193 -12.13 -3.41 11.59
CA PHE A 193 -11.95 -3.02 12.99
C PHE A 193 -12.70 -1.73 13.35
N PRO A 194 -12.70 -0.68 12.51
CA PRO A 194 -13.39 0.57 12.79
C PRO A 194 -14.90 0.58 12.54
N TYR A 195 -15.50 -0.52 12.06
CA TYR A 195 -16.91 -0.54 11.66
C TYR A 195 -17.85 -0.68 12.86
N ALA A 196 -19.13 -0.30 12.70
CA ALA A 196 -20.13 -0.50 13.74
C ALA A 196 -20.25 -1.98 14.15
N ALA A 197 -20.50 -2.25 15.42
CA ALA A 197 -20.60 -3.63 15.92
C ALA A 197 -21.76 -4.44 15.29
N THR A 198 -22.71 -3.76 14.65
CA THR A 198 -23.84 -4.35 13.91
C THR A 198 -23.52 -4.65 12.45
N ASP A 199 -22.37 -4.21 11.94
CA ASP A 199 -21.99 -4.46 10.55
C ASP A 199 -21.68 -5.96 10.34
N PRO A 200 -22.26 -6.60 9.31
CA PRO A 200 -22.10 -8.04 9.09
C PRO A 200 -20.66 -8.46 8.72
N GLU A 201 -19.79 -7.52 8.34
CA GLU A 201 -18.37 -7.75 8.05
C GLU A 201 -17.45 -7.32 9.21
N PHE A 202 -18.02 -6.91 10.34
CA PHE A 202 -17.27 -6.41 11.50
C PHE A 202 -16.33 -7.46 12.09
N THR A 203 -15.06 -7.08 12.25
CA THR A 203 -14.09 -7.84 13.05
C THR A 203 -13.96 -7.18 14.42
N SER A 204 -14.53 -7.78 15.46
CA SER A 204 -14.30 -7.33 16.85
C SER A 204 -12.87 -7.61 17.29
N LEU A 205 -12.12 -6.55 17.61
CA LEU A 205 -10.79 -6.62 18.19
C LEU A 205 -10.81 -7.29 19.57
N GLU A 206 -11.83 -7.01 20.38
CA GLU A 206 -12.01 -7.63 21.69
C GLU A 206 -12.11 -9.16 21.59
N ARG A 207 -12.94 -9.69 20.68
CA ARG A 207 -13.05 -11.14 20.47
C ARG A 207 -11.72 -11.75 20.01
N VAL A 208 -11.02 -11.09 19.09
CA VAL A 208 -9.68 -11.53 18.64
C VAL A 208 -8.69 -11.58 19.80
N TRP A 209 -8.66 -10.54 20.63
CA TRP A 209 -7.81 -10.48 21.82
C TRP A 209 -8.12 -11.62 22.79
N ASN A 210 -9.40 -11.88 23.06
CA ASN A 210 -9.82 -12.96 23.97
C ASN A 210 -9.41 -14.34 23.45
N ILE A 211 -9.47 -14.56 22.13
CA ILE A 211 -8.95 -15.78 21.51
C ILE A 211 -7.45 -15.90 21.76
N ALA A 212 -6.66 -14.87 21.47
CA ALA A 212 -5.22 -14.89 21.68
C ALA A 212 -4.85 -15.12 23.16
N ALA A 213 -5.52 -14.43 24.08
CA ALA A 213 -5.30 -14.56 25.52
C ALA A 213 -5.70 -15.94 26.08
N ALA A 214 -6.56 -16.68 25.39
CA ALA A 214 -6.91 -18.04 25.76
C ALA A 214 -5.86 -19.07 25.31
N LEU A 215 -4.99 -18.75 24.34
CA LEU A 215 -3.95 -19.66 23.84
C LEU A 215 -2.78 -19.79 24.82
N THR A 216 -2.40 -18.69 25.48
CA THR A 216 -1.28 -18.64 26.42
C THR A 216 -1.42 -17.44 27.36
N SER A 217 -0.75 -17.47 28.52
CA SER A 217 -0.80 -16.39 29.52
C SER A 217 -0.12 -15.09 29.06
N GLN A 218 0.77 -15.16 28.06
CA GLN A 218 1.46 -14.01 27.47
C GLN A 218 1.47 -14.14 25.94
N PRO A 219 0.34 -13.88 25.26
CA PRO A 219 0.25 -14.04 23.81
C PRO A 219 1.10 -12.99 23.09
N HIS A 220 1.69 -13.39 21.96
CA HIS A 220 2.45 -12.50 21.07
C HIS A 220 1.56 -11.79 20.04
N PHE A 221 0.23 -11.86 20.19
CA PHE A 221 -0.69 -10.95 19.51
C PHE A 221 -0.45 -9.53 20.04
N GLY A 222 0.06 -8.64 19.19
CA GLY A 222 0.53 -7.33 19.65
C GLY A 222 0.39 -6.18 18.66
N VAL A 223 0.05 -6.44 17.40
CA VAL A 223 0.06 -5.42 16.34
C VAL A 223 -1.23 -5.46 15.54
N ILE A 224 -1.93 -4.34 15.46
CA ILE A 224 -3.12 -4.19 14.63
C ILE A 224 -2.93 -3.08 13.61
N GLN A 225 -3.51 -3.29 12.44
CA GLN A 225 -3.52 -2.33 11.36
C GLN A 225 -4.94 -2.11 10.84
N PHE A 226 -5.30 -0.85 10.58
CA PHE A 226 -6.63 -0.48 10.11
C PHE A 226 -6.59 0.85 9.35
N PRO A 227 -7.57 1.10 8.45
CA PRO A 227 -7.72 2.39 7.80
C PRO A 227 -7.94 3.48 8.84
N PHE A 228 -7.13 4.53 8.77
CA PHE A 228 -7.32 5.71 9.59
C PHE A 228 -6.76 6.94 8.87
N ASN A 229 -7.63 7.91 8.65
CA ASN A 229 -7.31 9.19 8.02
C ASN A 229 -8.34 10.25 8.43
N LEU A 230 -8.30 11.42 7.79
CA LEU A 230 -9.21 12.52 8.12
C LEU A 230 -10.70 12.12 8.00
N PHE A 231 -11.07 11.21 7.10
CA PHE A 231 -12.46 10.82 6.89
C PHE A 231 -12.81 9.43 7.44
N GLU A 232 -11.87 8.47 7.40
CA GLU A 232 -12.02 7.15 8.01
C GLU A 232 -11.63 7.24 9.50
N THR A 233 -12.49 7.85 10.30
CA THR A 233 -12.22 8.20 11.72
C THR A 233 -12.65 7.14 12.73
N GLY A 234 -13.31 6.06 12.26
CA GLY A 234 -13.98 5.08 13.12
C GLY A 234 -13.10 4.46 14.21
N ALA A 235 -11.79 4.32 13.99
CA ALA A 235 -10.90 3.76 15.02
C ALA A 235 -10.84 4.61 16.30
N ALA A 236 -11.07 5.92 16.17
CA ALA A 236 -11.10 6.90 17.25
C ALA A 236 -12.52 7.37 17.63
N GLY A 237 -13.52 7.15 16.76
CA GLY A 237 -14.88 7.68 16.94
C GLY A 237 -15.97 6.62 17.17
N GLU A 238 -15.81 5.43 16.59
CA GLU A 238 -16.82 4.37 16.66
C GLU A 238 -16.61 3.52 17.91
N ARG A 239 -17.61 3.53 18.81
CA ARG A 239 -17.57 2.73 20.04
C ARG A 239 -18.12 1.34 19.76
N ASN A 240 -17.25 0.44 19.33
CA ASN A 240 -17.59 -0.92 18.91
C ASN A 240 -16.91 -2.03 19.74
N GLN A 241 -16.15 -1.68 20.79
CA GLN A 241 -15.53 -2.63 21.71
C GLN A 241 -16.14 -2.53 23.11
N SER A 242 -16.01 -3.59 23.92
CA SER A 242 -16.41 -3.62 25.32
C SER A 242 -17.87 -3.21 25.50
N ALA A 243 -18.77 -3.87 24.78
CA ALA A 243 -20.21 -3.57 24.72
C ALA A 243 -20.54 -2.11 24.37
N GLY A 244 -19.73 -1.49 23.49
CA GLY A 244 -19.93 -0.11 23.04
C GLY A 244 -19.38 0.94 24.00
N ALA A 245 -18.56 0.56 24.98
CA ALA A 245 -17.90 1.49 25.88
C ALA A 245 -16.62 2.08 25.28
N GLN A 246 -15.95 1.36 24.39
CA GLN A 246 -14.61 1.72 23.90
C GLN A 246 -14.54 1.75 22.38
N THR A 247 -13.68 2.63 21.87
CA THR A 247 -13.23 2.61 20.48
C THR A 247 -12.12 1.58 20.27
N VAL A 248 -11.73 1.35 19.01
CA VAL A 248 -10.57 0.49 18.68
C VAL A 248 -9.30 1.01 19.35
N LEU A 249 -9.04 2.32 19.30
CA LEU A 249 -7.85 2.92 19.90
C LEU A 249 -7.88 2.87 21.43
N ASP A 250 -9.04 3.05 22.06
CA ASP A 250 -9.19 2.91 23.52
C ASP A 250 -8.86 1.49 23.98
N PHE A 251 -9.47 0.49 23.33
CA PHE A 251 -9.24 -0.91 23.66
C PHE A 251 -7.78 -1.32 23.40
N ALA A 252 -7.22 -0.88 22.27
CA ALA A 252 -5.82 -1.14 21.94
C ALA A 252 -4.87 -0.55 22.99
N ARG A 253 -5.12 0.68 23.45
CA ARG A 253 -4.33 1.33 24.51
C ARG A 253 -4.44 0.58 25.83
N GLU A 254 -5.64 0.17 26.23
CA GLU A 254 -5.85 -0.63 27.45
C GLU A 254 -5.05 -1.95 27.40
N LYS A 255 -5.06 -2.64 26.26
CA LYS A 255 -4.30 -3.88 26.06
C LYS A 255 -2.85 -3.63 25.65
N ASN A 256 -2.39 -2.39 25.58
CA ASN A 256 -1.05 -1.95 25.13
C ASN A 256 -0.69 -2.37 23.68
N LEU A 257 -1.66 -2.69 22.82
CA LEU A 257 -1.42 -3.09 21.43
C LEU A 257 -0.76 -1.97 20.60
N VAL A 258 0.08 -2.35 19.64
CA VAL A 258 0.62 -1.44 18.62
C VAL A 258 -0.45 -1.22 17.55
N THR A 259 -0.62 0.03 17.13
CA THR A 259 -1.65 0.47 16.18
C THR A 259 -1.00 1.14 14.97
N LEU A 260 -1.30 0.62 13.78
CA LEU A 260 -0.76 1.09 12.51
C LEU A 260 -1.89 1.59 11.61
N ALA A 261 -1.83 2.85 11.17
CA ALA A 261 -2.80 3.40 10.22
C ALA A 261 -2.36 3.13 8.78
N ASN A 262 -3.18 2.44 7.99
CA ASN A 262 -3.04 2.42 6.53
C ASN A 262 -4.03 3.41 5.87
N ARG A 263 -3.82 3.65 4.56
CA ARG A 263 -4.58 4.65 3.77
C ARG A 263 -4.60 6.07 4.36
N PRO A 264 -3.49 6.60 4.92
CA PRO A 264 -3.52 7.91 5.56
C PRO A 264 -3.93 9.04 4.62
N LEU A 265 -3.60 8.91 3.33
CA LEU A 265 -3.88 9.93 2.31
C LEU A 265 -4.80 9.47 1.17
N ASN A 266 -5.39 8.27 1.26
CA ASN A 266 -6.33 7.73 0.25
C ASN A 266 -7.63 7.34 0.94
N ALA A 267 -8.38 8.34 1.35
CA ALA A 267 -9.56 8.15 2.17
C ALA A 267 -10.73 7.59 1.37
N MET A 268 -11.45 6.63 1.92
CA MET A 268 -12.72 6.17 1.35
C MET A 268 -13.87 7.01 1.91
N ARG A 269 -14.59 7.72 1.05
CA ARG A 269 -15.78 8.54 1.39
C ARG A 269 -16.92 8.27 0.41
N SER A 270 -18.09 7.91 0.94
CA SER A 270 -19.33 7.68 0.16
C SER A 270 -19.14 6.69 -1.01
N GLY A 271 -18.36 5.63 -0.81
CA GLY A 271 -18.07 4.62 -1.84
C GLY A 271 -17.01 5.02 -2.87
N SER A 272 -16.39 6.19 -2.74
CA SER A 272 -15.35 6.71 -3.63
C SER A 272 -14.06 7.03 -2.89
N MET A 273 -12.92 7.07 -3.60
CA MET A 273 -11.63 7.43 -2.99
C MET A 273 -11.37 8.93 -3.12
N THR A 274 -11.11 9.59 -2.00
CA THR A 274 -10.67 10.99 -1.91
C THR A 274 -9.19 11.04 -1.54
N ARG A 275 -8.36 11.64 -2.39
CA ARG A 275 -6.92 11.78 -2.16
C ARG A 275 -6.65 13.02 -1.30
N LEU A 276 -6.00 12.85 -0.15
CA LEU A 276 -5.59 13.93 0.76
C LEU A 276 -4.20 14.44 0.40
N ALA A 277 -4.07 15.06 -0.78
CA ALA A 277 -2.82 15.65 -1.25
C ALA A 277 -3.09 16.97 -1.98
N SER A 278 -2.08 17.84 -2.05
CA SER A 278 -2.12 19.04 -2.88
C SER A 278 -1.90 18.66 -4.33
N PHE A 279 -2.56 19.37 -5.25
CA PHE A 279 -2.44 19.16 -6.68
C PHE A 279 -2.15 20.48 -7.38
N ASP A 280 -1.12 20.48 -8.21
CA ASP A 280 -0.91 21.55 -9.19
C ASP A 280 -1.86 21.33 -10.35
N ALA A 281 -2.74 22.30 -10.59
CA ALA A 281 -3.69 22.29 -11.69
C ALA A 281 -3.29 23.33 -12.74
N ILE A 282 -3.43 22.96 -14.02
CA ILE A 282 -3.30 23.89 -15.15
C ILE A 282 -4.68 24.21 -15.70
N SER A 283 -4.83 25.39 -16.31
CA SER A 283 -6.07 25.71 -17.01
C SER A 283 -6.28 24.77 -18.21
N SER A 284 -7.55 24.56 -18.61
CA SER A 284 -7.86 23.73 -19.78
C SER A 284 -7.21 24.29 -21.05
N GLN A 285 -7.17 25.61 -21.19
CA GLN A 285 -6.50 26.29 -22.29
C GLN A 285 -5.00 25.99 -22.35
N GLN A 286 -4.28 26.13 -21.23
CA GLN A 286 -2.85 25.81 -21.18
C GLN A 286 -2.56 24.34 -21.50
N ALA A 287 -3.41 23.42 -21.03
CA ALA A 287 -3.29 22.01 -21.36
C ALA A 287 -3.44 21.78 -22.87
N GLU A 288 -4.48 22.35 -23.47
CA GLU A 288 -4.77 22.22 -24.92
C GLU A 288 -3.67 22.84 -25.79
N GLU A 289 -3.01 23.91 -25.32
CA GLU A 289 -1.90 24.55 -26.03
C GLU A 289 -0.61 23.71 -26.00
N SER A 290 -0.23 23.17 -24.84
CA SER A 290 1.06 22.46 -24.69
C SER A 290 1.02 20.97 -25.02
N PHE A 291 -0.12 20.30 -24.83
CA PHE A 291 -0.23 18.84 -24.91
C PHE A 291 0.06 18.28 -26.31
N PRO A 292 -0.42 18.89 -27.42
CA PRO A 292 -0.11 18.40 -28.76
C PRO A 292 1.39 18.38 -29.05
N GLN A 293 2.13 19.39 -28.56
CA GLN A 293 3.58 19.45 -28.73
C GLN A 293 4.30 18.35 -27.96
N GLN A 294 3.86 18.06 -26.73
CA GLN A 294 4.42 16.99 -25.89
C GLN A 294 4.16 15.60 -26.51
N ILE A 295 2.95 15.36 -27.01
CA ILE A 295 2.61 14.12 -27.73
C ILE A 295 3.45 13.98 -29.01
N ALA A 296 3.62 15.05 -29.78
CA ALA A 296 4.44 15.02 -30.99
C ALA A 296 5.93 14.72 -30.69
N ALA A 297 6.47 15.29 -29.60
CA ALA A 297 7.83 15.03 -29.15
C ALA A 297 8.01 13.56 -28.71
N LEU A 298 7.08 13.03 -27.92
CA LEU A 298 7.09 11.63 -27.51
C LEU A 298 6.99 10.70 -28.74
N ALA A 299 6.06 10.96 -29.66
CA ALA A 299 5.89 10.18 -30.89
C ALA A 299 7.16 10.17 -31.76
N ALA A 300 7.93 11.25 -31.79
CA ALA A 300 9.20 11.31 -32.51
C ALA A 300 10.25 10.37 -31.89
N ILE A 301 10.33 10.32 -30.56
CA ILE A 301 11.23 9.44 -29.82
C ILE A 301 10.80 7.97 -29.95
N GLU A 302 9.49 7.68 -29.95
CA GLU A 302 8.95 6.34 -30.17
C GLU A 302 9.24 5.84 -31.60
N ARG A 303 9.08 6.70 -32.62
CA ARG A 303 9.50 6.35 -34.00
C ARG A 303 11.00 6.06 -34.10
N ASP A 304 11.80 6.81 -33.36
CA ASP A 304 13.24 6.61 -33.31
C ASP A 304 13.64 5.25 -32.73
N PHE A 305 12.94 4.78 -31.69
CA PHE A 305 13.08 3.43 -31.16
C PHE A 305 12.83 2.38 -32.25
N VAL A 306 11.69 2.48 -32.94
CA VAL A 306 11.29 1.53 -34.00
C VAL A 306 12.31 1.53 -35.14
N ALA A 307 12.83 2.69 -35.53
CA ALA A 307 13.75 2.80 -36.65
C ALA A 307 15.19 2.34 -36.32
N ARG A 308 15.70 2.64 -35.12
CA ARG A 308 17.13 2.52 -34.81
C ARG A 308 17.49 1.44 -33.79
N ILE A 309 16.58 1.13 -32.87
CA ILE A 309 16.84 0.24 -31.73
C ILE A 309 16.15 -1.10 -31.93
N CYS A 310 14.85 -1.08 -32.24
CA CYS A 310 14.04 -2.29 -32.40
C CYS A 310 14.66 -3.32 -33.37
N PRO A 311 15.21 -2.96 -34.54
CA PRO A 311 15.80 -3.94 -35.47
C PRO A 311 17.09 -4.60 -34.94
N LYS A 312 17.68 -4.07 -33.86
CA LYS A 312 18.93 -4.53 -33.26
C LYS A 312 18.71 -5.34 -31.98
N LEU A 313 17.46 -5.45 -31.52
CA LEU A 313 17.09 -6.26 -30.37
C LEU A 313 16.85 -7.69 -30.83
N ASP A 314 17.42 -8.66 -30.10
CA ASP A 314 17.19 -10.07 -30.36
C ASP A 314 15.87 -10.51 -29.68
N PHE A 315 14.81 -10.66 -30.49
CA PHE A 315 13.51 -11.13 -30.04
C PHE A 315 13.29 -12.63 -30.28
N THR A 316 14.37 -13.44 -30.35
CA THR A 316 14.28 -14.88 -30.57
C THR A 316 13.29 -15.55 -29.61
N ASN A 317 12.08 -15.79 -30.15
CA ASN A 317 10.85 -16.30 -29.54
C ASN A 317 9.86 -15.25 -28.96
N ARG A 318 8.82 -14.95 -29.77
CA ARG A 318 7.44 -14.55 -29.40
C ARG A 318 7.21 -13.18 -28.72
N LEU A 319 7.46 -12.10 -29.45
CA LEU A 319 6.68 -10.86 -29.27
C LEU A 319 6.10 -10.43 -30.63
N GLN A 320 4.79 -10.67 -30.83
CA GLN A 320 4.04 -9.97 -31.88
C GLN A 320 3.93 -8.49 -31.48
N ASN A 321 4.02 -7.56 -32.45
CA ASN A 321 3.94 -6.10 -32.23
C ASN A 321 5.10 -5.50 -31.41
N HIS A 322 6.34 -5.96 -31.60
CA HIS A 322 7.52 -5.41 -30.92
C HIS A 322 7.78 -3.92 -31.22
N ASP A 323 7.31 -3.45 -32.37
CA ASP A 323 7.33 -2.04 -32.80
C ASP A 323 6.36 -1.16 -32.01
N ARG A 324 5.43 -1.77 -31.26
CA ARG A 324 4.40 -1.06 -30.47
C ARG A 324 4.63 -1.10 -28.97
N ILE A 325 5.77 -1.63 -28.50
CA ILE A 325 6.10 -1.74 -27.07
C ILE A 325 6.04 -0.38 -26.37
N PHE A 326 6.45 0.68 -27.06
CA PHE A 326 6.45 2.04 -26.55
C PHE A 326 5.45 2.94 -27.30
N ASP A 327 4.38 2.42 -27.92
CA ASP A 327 3.37 3.23 -28.65
C ASP A 327 2.44 4.00 -27.68
N TYR A 328 3.00 4.82 -26.80
CA TYR A 328 2.25 5.57 -25.80
C TYR A 328 1.69 6.87 -26.37
N ALA A 329 2.41 7.56 -27.26
CA ALA A 329 1.92 8.79 -27.87
C ALA A 329 0.61 8.56 -28.65
N GLY A 330 0.51 7.45 -29.40
CA GLY A 330 -0.71 7.06 -30.10
C GLY A 330 -1.85 6.75 -29.14
N GLN A 331 -1.57 6.00 -28.06
CA GLN A 331 -2.56 5.65 -27.03
C GLN A 331 -3.04 6.87 -26.21
N LEU A 332 -2.19 7.87 -26.02
CA LEU A 332 -2.45 9.04 -25.16
C LEU A 332 -2.88 10.28 -25.92
N ALA A 333 -2.90 10.28 -27.25
CA ALA A 333 -3.24 11.45 -28.05
C ALA A 333 -4.61 12.06 -27.69
N GLY A 334 -5.59 11.24 -27.30
CA GLY A 334 -6.92 11.68 -26.81
C GLY A 334 -7.03 11.85 -25.29
N GLY A 335 -5.92 11.72 -24.55
CA GLY A 335 -5.91 11.55 -23.09
C GLY A 335 -6.51 12.72 -22.29
N LEU A 336 -6.52 13.94 -22.83
CA LEU A 336 -7.09 15.10 -22.15
C LEU A 336 -8.60 14.92 -21.84
N HIS A 337 -9.31 14.15 -22.65
CA HIS A 337 -10.77 13.94 -22.51
C HIS A 337 -11.16 12.47 -22.34
N ALA A 338 -10.22 11.53 -22.47
CA ALA A 338 -10.51 10.09 -22.43
C ALA A 338 -10.81 9.55 -21.03
N PHE A 339 -10.34 10.23 -19.98
CA PHE A 339 -10.50 9.76 -18.60
C PHE A 339 -11.71 10.42 -17.94
N ARG A 340 -12.47 9.61 -17.20
CA ARG A 340 -13.72 10.01 -16.54
C ARG A 340 -13.46 10.94 -15.36
N ASP A 341 -12.44 10.61 -14.58
CA ASP A 341 -12.05 11.31 -13.36
C ASP A 341 -10.56 11.06 -13.07
N TRP A 342 -10.06 11.74 -12.04
CA TRP A 342 -8.68 11.61 -11.59
C TRP A 342 -8.34 10.18 -11.13
N ALA A 343 -9.28 9.45 -10.52
CA ALA A 343 -9.02 8.11 -10.01
C ALA A 343 -8.81 7.10 -11.16
N HIS A 344 -9.61 7.20 -12.22
CA HIS A 344 -9.44 6.44 -13.46
C HIS A 344 -8.10 6.80 -14.11
N TRP A 345 -7.76 8.08 -14.20
CA TRP A 345 -6.46 8.51 -14.73
C TRP A 345 -5.29 7.97 -13.90
N ASP A 346 -5.32 8.12 -12.57
CA ASP A 346 -4.24 7.70 -11.68
C ASP A 346 -4.01 6.18 -11.74
N TYR A 347 -5.09 5.40 -11.88
CA TYR A 347 -5.01 3.96 -12.12
C TYR A 347 -4.29 3.63 -13.43
N VAL A 348 -4.73 4.22 -14.55
CA VAL A 348 -4.14 3.98 -15.88
C VAL A 348 -2.67 4.39 -15.89
N ARG A 349 -2.36 5.59 -15.38
CA ARG A 349 -1.00 6.12 -15.29
C ARG A 349 -0.08 5.16 -14.54
N GLN A 350 -0.44 4.74 -13.33
CA GLN A 350 0.44 3.93 -12.48
C GLN A 350 0.60 2.50 -13.00
N TYR A 351 -0.49 1.85 -13.40
CA TYR A 351 -0.50 0.40 -13.66
C TYR A 351 -0.34 0.02 -15.12
N LEU A 352 -0.88 0.83 -16.03
CA LEU A 352 -0.85 0.50 -17.46
C LEU A 352 0.32 1.17 -18.17
N ILE A 353 0.76 2.33 -17.68
CA ILE A 353 1.80 3.12 -18.36
C ILE A 353 3.11 3.05 -17.59
N GLU A 354 3.20 3.64 -16.40
CA GLU A 354 4.45 3.74 -15.64
C GLU A 354 5.03 2.34 -15.36
N SER A 355 4.26 1.43 -14.73
CA SER A 355 4.74 0.09 -14.43
C SER A 355 5.13 -0.72 -15.68
N GLN A 356 4.33 -0.68 -16.74
CA GLN A 356 4.63 -1.43 -17.97
C GLN A 356 5.84 -0.85 -18.70
N SER A 357 5.96 0.47 -18.76
CA SER A 357 7.09 1.16 -19.37
C SER A 357 8.40 0.82 -18.65
N GLU A 358 8.43 0.83 -17.32
CA GLU A 358 9.64 0.48 -16.55
C GLU A 358 10.03 -0.97 -16.73
N ARG A 359 9.06 -1.89 -16.73
CA ARG A 359 9.30 -3.32 -17.01
C ARG A 359 9.86 -3.53 -18.41
N ALA A 360 9.29 -2.88 -19.41
CA ALA A 360 9.77 -2.95 -20.78
C ALA A 360 11.19 -2.39 -20.90
N LEU A 361 11.46 -1.22 -20.32
CA LEU A 361 12.80 -0.61 -20.30
C LEU A 361 13.82 -1.54 -19.63
N PHE A 362 13.47 -2.10 -18.47
CA PHE A 362 14.33 -3.03 -17.75
C PHE A 362 14.66 -4.27 -18.59
N HIS A 363 13.66 -4.95 -19.13
CA HIS A 363 13.88 -6.18 -19.90
C HIS A 363 14.63 -5.92 -21.21
N LEU A 364 14.23 -4.91 -21.98
CA LEU A 364 14.83 -4.62 -23.29
C LEU A 364 16.26 -4.08 -23.17
N ARG A 365 16.61 -3.41 -22.08
CA ARG A 365 17.99 -3.00 -21.80
C ARG A 365 18.96 -4.18 -21.82
N HIS A 366 18.54 -5.34 -21.33
CA HIS A 366 19.35 -6.56 -21.31
C HIS A 366 19.42 -7.29 -22.66
N LEU A 367 18.53 -6.96 -23.60
CA LEU A 367 18.52 -7.50 -24.96
C LEU A 367 19.27 -6.60 -25.95
N SER A 368 19.63 -5.37 -25.55
CA SER A 368 20.38 -4.44 -26.39
C SER A 368 21.87 -4.76 -26.38
N ASN A 369 22.42 -5.09 -27.55
CA ASN A 369 23.85 -5.22 -27.75
C ASN A 369 24.57 -3.85 -27.92
N ASN A 370 23.84 -2.74 -27.90
CA ASN A 370 24.38 -1.38 -28.03
C ASN A 370 23.94 -0.49 -26.87
N THR A 371 24.72 -0.55 -25.79
CA THR A 371 24.46 0.14 -24.53
C THR A 371 24.34 1.65 -24.70
N THR A 372 25.21 2.29 -25.48
CA THR A 372 25.23 3.76 -25.65
C THR A 372 23.99 4.26 -26.39
N LEU A 373 23.59 3.58 -27.47
CA LEU A 373 22.40 3.94 -28.24
C LEU A 373 21.13 3.80 -27.38
N TRP A 374 21.04 2.70 -26.62
CA TRP A 374 19.95 2.47 -25.69
C TRP A 374 19.87 3.57 -24.62
N GLN A 375 20.98 3.83 -23.92
CA GLN A 375 21.04 4.84 -22.85
C GLN A 375 20.66 6.24 -23.35
N THR A 376 21.13 6.60 -24.55
CA THR A 376 20.82 7.92 -25.14
C THR A 376 19.33 8.05 -25.42
N TRP A 377 18.71 7.01 -26.00
CA TRP A 377 17.28 7.01 -26.28
C TRP A 377 16.45 6.99 -25.00
N GLU A 378 16.81 6.13 -24.04
CA GLU A 378 16.12 6.02 -22.74
C GLU A 378 16.13 7.36 -21.98
N ALA A 379 17.26 8.08 -22.02
CA ALA A 379 17.39 9.42 -21.42
C ALA A 379 16.51 10.49 -22.09
N GLN A 380 16.05 10.27 -23.32
CA GLN A 380 15.10 11.15 -24.01
C GLN A 380 13.65 10.71 -23.80
N PHE A 381 13.41 9.39 -23.86
CA PHE A 381 12.09 8.79 -23.72
C PHE A 381 11.49 9.04 -22.34
N ARG A 382 12.24 8.81 -21.26
CA ARG A 382 11.75 8.95 -19.88
C ARG A 382 11.22 10.37 -19.60
N PRO A 383 11.96 11.46 -19.86
CA PRO A 383 11.43 12.81 -19.68
C PRO A 383 10.24 13.13 -20.58
N ALA A 384 10.23 12.67 -21.83
CA ALA A 384 9.14 12.94 -22.76
C ALA A 384 7.83 12.27 -22.33
N LEU A 385 7.88 10.99 -21.95
CA LEU A 385 6.73 10.29 -21.40
C LEU A 385 6.28 10.97 -20.08
N HIS A 386 7.23 11.29 -19.20
CA HIS A 386 6.91 11.97 -17.94
C HIS A 386 6.22 13.32 -18.15
N ALA A 387 6.62 14.12 -19.14
CA ALA A 387 5.97 15.39 -19.47
C ALA A 387 4.51 15.20 -19.88
N VAL A 388 4.22 14.24 -20.77
CA VAL A 388 2.85 13.88 -21.19
C VAL A 388 2.00 13.43 -20.00
N LEU A 389 2.54 12.53 -19.17
CA LEU A 389 1.83 12.04 -17.97
C LEU A 389 1.59 13.16 -16.95
N THR A 390 2.53 14.10 -16.83
CA THR A 390 2.39 15.26 -15.93
C THR A 390 1.28 16.19 -16.41
N ALA A 391 1.23 16.52 -17.70
CA ALA A 391 0.18 17.37 -18.26
C ALA A 391 -1.22 16.75 -18.08
N LEU A 392 -1.36 15.44 -18.37
CA LEU A 392 -2.60 14.71 -18.12
C LEU A 392 -2.98 14.70 -16.63
N THR A 393 -2.00 14.52 -15.74
CA THR A 393 -2.23 14.58 -14.30
C THR A 393 -2.72 15.96 -13.88
N GLN A 394 -2.06 17.03 -14.31
CA GLN A 394 -2.46 18.39 -13.96
C GLN A 394 -3.86 18.73 -14.51
N ARG A 395 -4.19 18.30 -15.74
CA ARG A 395 -5.51 18.50 -16.34
C ARG A 395 -6.62 17.80 -15.56
N HIS A 396 -6.41 16.53 -15.21
CA HIS A 396 -7.39 15.71 -14.50
C HIS A 396 -7.44 15.99 -13.00
N SER A 397 -6.44 16.69 -12.45
CA SER A 397 -6.44 17.13 -11.04
C SER A 397 -7.28 18.37 -10.78
N THR A 398 -7.77 19.08 -11.80
CA THR A 398 -8.51 20.34 -11.63
C THR A 398 -9.75 20.20 -10.72
N SER A 399 -10.53 19.13 -10.89
CA SER A 399 -11.72 18.86 -10.07
C SER A 399 -11.33 18.54 -8.62
N VAL A 400 -10.28 17.74 -8.42
CA VAL A 400 -9.81 17.32 -7.08
C VAL A 400 -9.07 18.45 -6.35
N ALA A 401 -8.38 19.34 -7.06
CA ALA A 401 -7.64 20.45 -6.49
C ALA A 401 -8.55 21.45 -5.75
N GLY A 402 -9.79 21.63 -6.24
CA GLY A 402 -10.80 22.43 -5.55
C GLY A 402 -11.16 21.84 -4.19
N ASP A 403 -11.41 20.54 -4.13
CA ASP A 403 -11.76 19.85 -2.89
C ASP A 403 -10.57 19.75 -1.93
N SER A 404 -9.36 19.48 -2.42
CA SER A 404 -8.14 19.54 -1.60
C SER A 404 -7.96 20.91 -0.94
N ARG A 405 -8.22 22.01 -1.65
CA ARG A 405 -8.15 23.36 -1.06
C ARG A 405 -9.21 23.59 0.00
N LYS A 406 -10.45 23.11 -0.20
CA LYS A 406 -11.52 23.21 0.81
C LYS A 406 -11.16 22.44 2.09
N ILE A 407 -10.65 21.21 1.93
CA ILE A 407 -10.21 20.37 3.04
C ILE A 407 -9.07 21.07 3.79
N ALA A 408 -8.07 21.60 3.08
CA ALA A 408 -6.97 22.34 3.70
C ALA A 408 -7.46 23.57 4.47
N ALA A 409 -8.37 24.36 3.90
CA ALA A 409 -8.93 25.53 4.56
C ALA A 409 -9.79 25.18 5.78
N GLN A 410 -10.45 24.02 5.78
CA GLN A 410 -11.18 23.51 6.95
C GLN A 410 -10.23 23.08 8.06
N LEU A 411 -9.13 22.40 7.73
CA LEU A 411 -8.06 22.08 8.67
C LEU A 411 -7.45 23.35 9.27
N ASP A 412 -7.22 24.38 8.46
CA ASP A 412 -6.65 25.65 8.93
C ASP A 412 -7.59 26.40 9.88
N ARG A 413 -8.90 26.29 9.68
CA ARG A 413 -9.89 26.85 10.62
C ARG A 413 -9.94 26.07 11.93
N PHE A 414 -9.78 24.75 11.87
CA PHE A 414 -9.80 23.88 13.05
C PHE A 414 -8.51 23.97 13.87
N ALA A 415 -7.37 24.03 13.20
CA ALA A 415 -6.04 24.16 13.79
C ALA A 415 -5.23 25.21 13.02
N PRO A 416 -5.27 26.49 13.45
CA PRO A 416 -4.59 27.61 12.78
C PRO A 416 -3.09 27.40 12.52
N GLU A 417 -2.41 26.58 13.32
CA GLU A 417 -1.00 26.20 13.17
C GLU A 417 -0.73 25.34 11.92
N LEU A 418 -1.77 24.81 11.28
CA LEU A 418 -1.68 24.14 9.98
C LEU A 418 -1.62 25.12 8.81
N ALA A 419 -1.99 26.40 9.01
CA ALA A 419 -2.03 27.38 7.93
C ALA A 419 -0.67 27.61 7.26
N THR A 420 0.42 27.45 8.02
CA THR A 420 1.80 27.57 7.52
C THR A 420 2.32 26.30 6.85
N THR A 421 1.58 25.19 6.93
CA THR A 421 1.95 23.94 6.25
C THR A 421 1.52 23.99 4.78
N PRO A 422 2.43 23.81 3.81
CA PRO A 422 2.14 24.07 2.41
C PRO A 422 1.22 23.01 1.78
N ALA A 423 1.40 21.72 2.11
CA ALA A 423 0.70 20.64 1.44
C ALA A 423 -0.41 20.03 2.30
N LEU A 424 -1.54 19.69 1.68
CA LEU A 424 -2.63 18.98 2.37
C LEU A 424 -2.16 17.61 2.91
N SER A 425 -1.26 16.93 2.21
CA SER A 425 -0.65 15.68 2.66
C SER A 425 0.06 15.87 4.00
N GLN A 426 0.88 16.91 4.12
CA GLN A 426 1.59 17.26 5.34
C GLN A 426 0.62 17.66 6.46
N LYS A 427 -0.43 18.45 6.16
CA LYS A 427 -1.47 18.80 7.15
C LYS A 427 -2.15 17.54 7.70
N ALA A 428 -2.58 16.66 6.81
CA ALA A 428 -3.20 15.39 7.17
C ALA A 428 -2.25 14.52 8.02
N LEU A 429 -0.98 14.39 7.61
CA LEU A 429 0.02 13.65 8.38
C LEU A 429 0.23 14.25 9.77
N ARG A 430 0.38 15.57 9.90
CA ARG A 430 0.53 16.24 11.21
C ARG A 430 -0.64 15.96 12.16
N VAL A 431 -1.85 15.86 11.62
CA VAL A 431 -3.06 15.49 12.38
C VAL A 431 -3.00 14.02 12.82
N LEU A 432 -2.77 13.08 11.90
CA LEU A 432 -2.75 11.65 12.20
C LEU A 432 -1.60 11.28 13.14
N LEU A 433 -0.43 11.87 12.91
CA LEU A 433 0.73 11.78 13.78
C LEU A 433 0.51 12.52 15.11
N GLN A 434 -0.67 12.96 15.51
CA GLN A 434 -0.93 13.42 16.87
C GLN A 434 -2.14 12.76 17.51
N THR A 435 -2.81 11.87 16.78
CA THR A 435 -3.91 11.07 17.31
C THR A 435 -3.42 10.19 18.47
N GLU A 436 -4.02 10.40 19.64
CA GLU A 436 -3.73 9.58 20.81
C GLU A 436 -4.05 8.11 20.55
N GLY A 437 -3.19 7.21 21.02
CA GLY A 437 -3.35 5.78 20.82
C GLY A 437 -2.90 5.28 19.43
N LEU A 438 -2.60 6.16 18.47
CA LEU A 438 -2.01 5.78 17.18
C LEU A 438 -0.46 5.78 17.24
N HIS A 439 0.17 4.63 16.99
CA HIS A 439 1.63 4.50 17.11
C HIS A 439 2.35 4.94 15.83
N ALA A 440 1.88 4.52 14.66
CA ALA A 440 2.49 4.90 13.40
C ALA A 440 1.50 4.97 12.22
N VAL A 441 1.86 5.78 11.24
CA VAL A 441 1.14 5.99 9.99
C VAL A 441 1.95 5.40 8.83
N LEU A 442 1.32 4.56 8.01
CA LEU A 442 1.97 3.87 6.90
C LEU A 442 1.72 4.60 5.59
N LEU A 443 2.76 5.28 5.09
CA LEU A 443 2.67 6.10 3.89
C LEU A 443 3.27 5.38 2.68
N GLY A 444 2.50 5.31 1.59
CA GLY A 444 2.92 4.67 0.34
C GLY A 444 3.94 5.48 -0.46
N MET A 445 5.17 5.61 0.02
CA MET A 445 6.19 6.53 -0.49
C MET A 445 6.98 5.95 -1.68
N ARG A 446 6.42 6.01 -2.89
CA ARG A 446 6.99 5.34 -4.08
C ARG A 446 8.10 6.11 -4.79
N ARG A 447 8.37 7.34 -4.38
CA ARG A 447 9.40 8.20 -4.99
C ARG A 447 10.04 9.02 -3.88
N ARG A 448 11.31 9.36 -4.05
CA ARG A 448 12.06 10.19 -3.10
C ARG A 448 11.31 11.46 -2.70
N ALA A 449 10.78 12.22 -3.66
CA ALA A 449 10.02 13.45 -3.38
C ALA A 449 8.83 13.22 -2.43
N TYR A 450 8.20 12.04 -2.48
CA TYR A 450 7.09 11.72 -1.58
C TYR A 450 7.57 11.29 -0.18
N VAL A 451 8.79 10.73 -0.09
CA VAL A 451 9.46 10.52 1.20
C VAL A 451 9.80 11.87 1.84
N GLU A 452 10.35 12.80 1.07
CA GLU A 452 10.67 14.17 1.52
C GLU A 452 9.41 14.90 2.03
N ASP A 453 8.29 14.82 1.30
CA ASP A 453 7.00 15.37 1.74
C ASP A 453 6.52 14.76 3.07
N GLY A 454 6.63 13.44 3.21
CA GLY A 454 6.28 12.73 4.45
C GLY A 454 7.18 13.14 5.63
N LEU A 455 8.49 13.25 5.40
CA LEU A 455 9.46 13.69 6.42
C LEU A 455 9.20 15.14 6.86
N GLN A 456 8.82 16.03 5.96
CA GLN A 456 8.41 17.40 6.32
C GLN A 456 7.20 17.39 7.26
N GLY A 457 6.20 16.55 6.99
CA GLY A 457 5.06 16.37 7.90
C GLY A 457 5.44 15.78 9.26
N LEU A 458 6.40 14.85 9.28
CA LEU A 458 6.90 14.21 10.51
C LEU A 458 7.74 15.15 11.39
N CYS A 459 8.56 15.99 10.78
CA CYS A 459 9.49 16.90 11.47
C CYS A 459 8.87 18.26 11.82
N ALA A 460 7.64 18.53 11.40
CA ALA A 460 6.94 19.77 11.73
C ALA A 460 6.64 19.85 13.23
N GLU A 461 6.59 21.09 13.74
CA GLU A 461 6.20 21.32 15.14
C GLU A 461 4.83 20.70 15.46
N PRO A 462 4.66 20.11 16.66
CA PRO A 462 3.36 19.62 17.12
C PRO A 462 2.29 20.72 17.07
N ILE A 463 1.04 20.32 16.86
CA ILE A 463 -0.11 21.22 16.92
C ILE A 463 -0.50 21.33 18.41
N PRO A 464 -0.39 22.50 19.06
CA PRO A 464 -0.68 22.64 20.47
C PRO A 464 -2.14 22.29 20.79
N ASN A 465 -2.37 21.55 21.89
CA ASN A 465 -3.71 21.19 22.38
C ASN A 465 -4.61 20.51 21.32
N PHE A 466 -4.02 19.83 20.34
CA PHE A 466 -4.78 19.19 19.29
C PHE A 466 -5.54 17.98 19.81
N TYR A 467 -6.87 18.00 19.63
CA TYR A 467 -7.74 16.85 19.80
C TYR A 467 -8.36 16.51 18.45
N PHE A 468 -8.27 15.24 18.04
CA PHE A 468 -8.88 14.81 16.80
C PHE A 468 -10.40 14.69 17.00
N ASP A 469 -11.13 15.68 16.52
CA ASP A 469 -12.59 15.65 16.50
C ASP A 469 -13.08 14.84 15.29
N ALA A 470 -13.59 13.63 15.54
CA ALA A 470 -14.15 12.77 14.51
C ALA A 470 -15.39 13.38 13.81
N THR A 471 -16.00 14.41 14.40
CA THR A 471 -17.14 15.13 13.83
C THR A 471 -16.75 16.28 12.90
N LEU A 472 -15.45 16.54 12.74
CA LEU A 472 -14.92 17.64 11.91
C LEU A 472 -15.48 17.69 10.49
N TRP A 473 -15.95 16.56 9.95
CA TRP A 473 -16.43 16.42 8.57
C TRP A 473 -17.93 16.11 8.45
N ASN A 474 -18.71 16.30 9.52
CA ASN A 474 -20.15 16.05 9.56
C ASN A 474 -21.01 17.17 8.95
N ASP A 475 -20.39 18.23 8.40
CA ASP A 475 -21.04 19.31 7.66
C ASP A 475 -21.04 19.08 6.14
#